data_AF-A0AAE3QY33-F1
#
_entry.id   AF-A0AAE3QY33-F1
#
_cell.length_a   1.000
_cell.length_b   1.000
_cell.length_c   1.000
_cell.angle_alpha   90.00
_cell.angle_beta   90.00
_cell.angle_gamma   90.00
#
_symmetry.space_group_name_H-M   'P 1'
#
loop_
_entity.id
_entity.type
_entity.pdbx_description
1 polymer ?
#
loop_
_entity_poly.entity_id
_entity_poly.type
_entity_poly.pdbx_seq_one_letter_code
_entity_poly.pdbx_strand_id
1 'polypeptide(L)'
;MKNETPKVRKLESIPDMHKMLGLPGPVHPLISLLDATKTQVNLNQLPGSYVPGFYKISFITKLGGKFRYGQGYYDFNEGSLIFTAPNQVVGSLREKYEDNQAYSLIIHPHFLQGYPLVNKIKGYGFFSYASNEALHLSEQEKATILAIYNFIGEELNSRLDDFSHEVIIAQIELLLSYAKRFYKPDPAVGEE
;
A
#
# COMPACT_ATOMS: atom_id res chain seq x y z
N MET A 1 7.31 -30.42 -22.75
CA MET A 1 7.65 -28.98 -22.78
C MET A 1 7.82 -28.52 -21.34
N LYS A 2 8.95 -27.93 -20.98
CA LYS A 2 9.24 -27.49 -19.61
C LYS A 2 8.30 -26.33 -19.26
N ASN A 3 7.58 -26.46 -18.15
CA ASN A 3 6.76 -25.39 -17.60
C ASN A 3 7.71 -24.30 -17.10
N GLU A 4 7.95 -23.26 -17.91
CA GLU A 4 8.66 -22.06 -17.48
C GLU A 4 7.78 -21.32 -16.47
N THR A 5 8.14 -21.42 -15.19
CA THR A 5 7.58 -20.56 -14.15
C THR A 5 7.80 -19.10 -14.53
N PRO A 6 6.76 -18.24 -14.56
CA PRO A 6 6.91 -16.84 -14.93
C PRO A 6 7.91 -16.17 -13.98
N LYS A 7 8.97 -15.58 -14.54
CA LYS A 7 10.04 -14.93 -13.79
C LYS A 7 9.48 -13.67 -13.12
N VAL A 8 9.09 -13.78 -11.86
CA VAL A 8 8.52 -12.66 -11.10
C VAL A 8 9.57 -11.56 -10.94
N ARG A 9 9.27 -10.36 -11.44
CA ARG A 9 10.22 -9.23 -11.43
C ARG A 9 10.30 -8.64 -10.03
N LYS A 10 11.52 -8.49 -9.49
CA LYS A 10 11.75 -7.73 -8.25
C LYS A 10 11.79 -6.23 -8.55
N LEU A 11 11.20 -5.44 -7.66
CA LEU A 11 11.15 -3.99 -7.74
C LEU A 11 11.64 -3.40 -6.42
N GLU A 12 12.92 -3.02 -6.36
CA GLU A 12 13.59 -2.65 -5.11
C GLU A 12 13.53 -1.13 -4.84
N SER A 13 13.33 -0.33 -5.88
CA SER A 13 13.42 1.14 -5.83
C SER A 13 12.07 1.79 -6.13
N ILE A 14 11.73 2.81 -5.33
CA ILE A 14 10.55 3.65 -5.57
C ILE A 14 10.70 4.47 -6.88
N PRO A 15 11.86 5.09 -7.18
CA PRO A 15 12.09 5.70 -8.50
C PRO A 15 11.84 4.77 -9.69
N ASP A 16 12.27 3.50 -9.61
CA ASP A 16 12.05 2.53 -10.69
C ASP A 16 10.56 2.23 -10.88
N MET A 17 9.82 2.15 -9.76
CA MET A 17 8.37 1.98 -9.80
C MET A 17 7.68 3.19 -10.43
N HIS A 18 8.08 4.41 -10.08
CA HIS A 18 7.55 5.64 -10.71
C HIS A 18 7.77 5.62 -12.23
N LYS A 19 8.98 5.28 -12.66
CA LYS A 19 9.32 5.15 -14.09
C LYS A 19 8.46 4.10 -14.80
N MET A 20 8.22 2.95 -14.16
CA MET A 20 7.35 1.90 -14.70
C MET A 20 5.88 2.30 -14.76
N LEU A 21 5.43 3.21 -13.89
CA LEU A 21 4.05 3.71 -13.88
C LEU A 21 3.86 4.95 -14.78
N GLY A 22 4.92 5.42 -15.45
CA GLY A 22 4.91 6.65 -16.24
C GLY A 22 4.74 7.92 -15.41
N LEU A 23 5.09 7.87 -14.12
CA LEU A 23 4.96 8.98 -13.18
C LEU A 23 6.22 9.85 -13.19
N PRO A 24 6.12 11.14 -12.82
CA PRO A 24 7.29 11.93 -12.50
C PRO A 24 8.10 11.29 -11.37
N GLY A 25 9.39 11.63 -11.27
CA GLY A 25 10.25 11.14 -10.19
C GLY A 25 9.66 11.46 -8.81
N PRO A 26 9.86 10.57 -7.82
CA PRO A 26 9.34 10.81 -6.48
C PRO A 26 10.04 12.01 -5.83
N VAL A 27 9.32 12.74 -4.98
CA VAL A 27 9.90 13.86 -4.22
C VAL A 27 10.97 13.37 -3.23
N HIS A 28 10.82 12.13 -2.73
CA HIS A 28 11.80 11.48 -1.87
C HIS A 28 12.15 10.05 -2.37
N PRO A 29 13.42 9.62 -2.37
CA PRO A 29 13.81 8.32 -2.92
C PRO A 29 13.33 7.12 -2.10
N LEU A 30 13.07 7.30 -0.80
CA LEU A 30 12.70 6.22 0.13
C LEU A 30 11.23 6.22 0.57
N ILE A 31 10.44 7.24 0.18
CA ILE A 31 9.01 7.28 0.49
C ILE A 31 8.26 8.03 -0.61
N SER A 32 7.05 7.57 -0.95
CA SER A 32 6.19 8.23 -1.92
C SER A 32 4.73 8.03 -1.58
N LEU A 33 3.93 9.08 -1.76
CA LEU A 33 2.47 9.03 -1.70
C LEU A 33 1.91 9.24 -3.11
N LEU A 34 1.22 8.22 -3.61
CA LEU A 34 0.54 8.26 -4.89
C LEU A 34 -0.95 8.51 -4.69
N ASP A 35 -1.48 9.51 -5.39
CA ASP A 35 -2.91 9.82 -5.46
C ASP A 35 -3.43 9.47 -6.87
N ALA A 36 -3.98 8.27 -7.01
CA ALA A 36 -4.57 7.80 -8.27
C ALA A 36 -5.96 8.40 -8.53
N THR A 37 -6.48 9.25 -7.64
CA THR A 37 -7.71 10.03 -7.89
C THR A 37 -7.43 11.24 -8.79
N LYS A 38 -6.19 11.75 -8.76
CA LYS A 38 -5.76 12.95 -9.51
C LYS A 38 -4.85 12.63 -10.69
N THR A 39 -4.18 11.48 -10.66
CA THR A 39 -3.20 11.09 -11.67
C THR A 39 -3.64 9.82 -12.36
N GLN A 40 -3.65 9.81 -13.69
CA GLN A 40 -3.81 8.56 -14.45
C GLN A 40 -2.57 7.69 -14.24
N VAL A 41 -2.69 6.70 -13.37
CA VAL A 41 -1.66 5.69 -13.16
C VAL A 41 -1.84 4.59 -14.19
N ASN A 42 -0.86 4.38 -15.06
CA ASN A 42 -0.95 3.32 -16.05
C ASN A 42 -0.56 1.97 -15.43
N LEU A 43 -1.53 1.36 -14.73
CA LEU A 43 -1.34 0.06 -14.09
C LEU A 43 -1.04 -1.08 -15.09
N ASN A 44 -1.39 -0.90 -16.38
CA ASN A 44 -1.09 -1.90 -17.42
C ASN A 44 0.41 -2.03 -17.73
N GLN A 45 1.23 -1.06 -17.31
CA GLN A 45 2.69 -1.15 -17.43
C GLN A 45 3.34 -1.97 -16.31
N LEU A 46 2.61 -2.26 -15.23
CA LEU A 46 3.10 -3.19 -14.23
C LEU A 46 3.10 -4.61 -14.81
N PRO A 47 4.15 -5.41 -14.52
CA PRO A 47 4.15 -6.81 -14.88
C PRO A 47 3.00 -7.53 -14.17
N GLY A 48 2.44 -8.56 -14.80
CA GLY A 48 1.32 -9.32 -14.24
C GLY A 48 1.62 -9.96 -12.88
N SER A 49 2.89 -10.07 -12.50
CA SER A 49 3.31 -10.33 -11.12
C SER A 49 4.67 -9.67 -10.83
N TYR A 50 4.82 -9.08 -9.64
CA TYR A 50 6.09 -8.53 -9.15
C TYR A 50 6.29 -8.77 -7.66
N VAL A 51 7.51 -8.57 -7.19
CA VAL A 51 7.88 -8.62 -5.78
C VAL A 51 8.48 -7.26 -5.38
N PRO A 52 7.78 -6.44 -4.57
CA PRO A 52 8.32 -5.17 -4.11
C PRO A 52 9.36 -5.37 -3.00
N GLY A 53 10.41 -4.56 -3.02
CA GLY A 53 11.39 -4.43 -1.93
C GLY A 53 10.97 -3.45 -0.83
N PHE A 54 9.74 -2.94 -0.90
CA PHE A 54 9.21 -1.89 -0.05
C PHE A 54 7.84 -2.24 0.53
N TYR A 55 7.48 -1.58 1.62
CA TYR A 55 6.13 -1.62 2.15
C TYR A 55 5.21 -0.79 1.27
N LYS A 56 3.96 -1.24 1.12
CA LYS A 56 2.90 -0.49 0.45
C LYS A 56 1.63 -0.56 1.26
N ILE A 57 1.00 0.58 1.47
CA ILE A 57 -0.28 0.74 2.14
C ILE A 57 -1.20 1.46 1.16
N SER A 58 -2.21 0.76 0.65
CA SER A 58 -3.16 1.29 -0.32
C SER A 58 -4.54 1.43 0.28
N PHE A 59 -5.19 2.56 0.09
CA PHE A 59 -6.59 2.78 0.43
C PHE A 59 -7.40 2.95 -0.85
N ILE A 60 -8.30 2.02 -1.13
CA ILE A 60 -9.14 2.01 -2.33
C ILE A 60 -10.37 2.87 -2.06
N THR A 61 -10.47 4.00 -2.73
CA THR A 61 -11.62 4.93 -2.65
C THR A 61 -12.65 4.67 -3.73
N LYS A 62 -12.28 3.98 -4.81
CA LYS A 62 -13.21 3.53 -5.85
C LYS A 62 -12.63 2.33 -6.57
N LEU A 63 -13.47 1.32 -6.81
CA LEU A 63 -13.09 0.12 -7.54
C LEU A 63 -13.88 0.03 -8.86
N GLY A 64 -13.16 -0.12 -9.97
CA GLY A 64 -13.68 -0.37 -11.30
C GLY A 64 -13.27 -1.74 -11.88
N GLY A 65 -13.02 -2.74 -11.04
CA GLY A 65 -12.71 -4.12 -11.47
C GLY A 65 -12.14 -5.01 -10.36
N LYS A 66 -11.87 -6.30 -10.64
CA LYS A 66 -11.35 -7.23 -9.63
C LYS A 66 -9.82 -7.14 -9.50
N PHE A 67 -9.29 -7.23 -8.28
CA PHE A 67 -7.85 -7.24 -8.02
C PHE A 67 -7.39 -8.58 -7.42
N ARG A 68 -6.22 -9.06 -7.83
CA ARG A 68 -5.63 -10.30 -7.30
C ARG A 68 -4.48 -9.96 -6.37
N TYR A 69 -4.49 -10.53 -5.19
CA TYR A 69 -3.41 -10.39 -4.22
C TYR A 69 -3.00 -11.79 -3.74
N GLY A 70 -1.71 -12.11 -3.65
CA GLY A 70 -1.28 -13.49 -3.35
C GLY A 70 -1.85 -14.55 -4.33
N GLN A 71 -2.33 -15.68 -3.79
CA GLN A 71 -2.86 -16.78 -4.62
C GLN A 71 -4.36 -16.69 -4.93
N GLY A 72 -5.14 -15.90 -4.16
CA GLY A 72 -6.60 -15.83 -4.27
C GLY A 72 -7.12 -14.62 -5.07
N TYR A 73 -8.39 -14.70 -5.48
CA TYR A 73 -9.18 -13.54 -5.93
C TYR A 73 -9.76 -12.90 -4.67
N TYR A 74 -9.49 -11.62 -4.47
CA TYR A 74 -10.00 -10.88 -3.31
C TYR A 74 -11.03 -9.87 -3.82
N ASP A 75 -12.26 -9.93 -3.31
CA ASP A 75 -13.29 -8.94 -3.58
C ASP A 75 -12.99 -7.69 -2.73
N PHE A 76 -12.10 -6.84 -3.21
CA PHE A 76 -11.82 -5.56 -2.57
C PHE A 76 -12.99 -4.62 -2.83
N ASN A 77 -13.71 -4.24 -1.77
CA ASN A 77 -14.74 -3.22 -1.89
C ASN A 77 -14.15 -1.83 -1.73
N GLU A 78 -14.90 -0.81 -2.16
CA GLU A 78 -14.61 0.57 -1.79
C GLU A 78 -14.44 0.71 -0.26
N GLY A 79 -13.44 1.48 0.17
CA GLY A 79 -13.10 1.65 1.58
C GLY A 79 -12.07 0.65 2.11
N SER A 80 -11.53 -0.23 1.26
CA SER A 80 -10.56 -1.24 1.69
C SER A 80 -9.15 -0.68 1.86
N LEU A 81 -8.48 -1.08 2.94
CA LEU A 81 -7.04 -0.93 3.12
C LEU A 81 -6.30 -2.22 2.73
N ILE A 82 -5.26 -2.10 1.91
CA ILE A 82 -4.40 -3.20 1.48
C ILE A 82 -2.98 -2.93 1.96
N PHE A 83 -2.40 -3.91 2.62
CA PHE A 83 -1.05 -3.85 3.14
C PHE A 83 -0.17 -4.85 2.41
N THR A 84 1.00 -4.44 1.98
CA THR A 84 1.99 -5.31 1.35
C THR A 84 3.33 -5.08 2.01
N ALA A 85 3.94 -6.17 2.47
CA ALA A 85 5.30 -6.17 2.98
C ALA A 85 6.32 -6.39 1.86
N PRO A 86 7.59 -5.98 2.06
CA PRO A 86 8.68 -6.35 1.19
C PRO A 86 8.75 -7.87 0.96
N ASN A 87 9.19 -8.26 -0.23
CA ASN A 87 9.38 -9.65 -0.66
C ASN A 87 8.08 -10.46 -0.86
N GLN A 88 6.92 -9.81 -0.85
CA GLN A 88 5.65 -10.44 -1.20
C GLN A 88 5.39 -10.39 -2.70
N VAL A 89 5.08 -11.52 -3.32
CA VAL A 89 4.47 -11.59 -4.65
C VAL A 89 3.13 -10.84 -4.67
N VAL A 90 3.07 -9.80 -5.48
CA VAL A 90 1.86 -9.05 -5.85
C VAL A 90 1.46 -9.46 -7.26
N GLY A 91 0.22 -9.89 -7.43
CA GLY A 91 -0.36 -10.20 -8.74
C GLY A 91 -1.18 -9.02 -9.28
N SER A 92 -1.32 -8.94 -10.59
CA SER A 92 -2.28 -8.07 -11.26
C SER A 92 -3.10 -8.94 -12.21
N LEU A 93 -4.43 -8.92 -12.07
CA LEU A 93 -5.30 -9.45 -13.13
C LEU A 93 -5.17 -8.51 -14.32
N ARG A 94 -4.97 -9.06 -15.50
CA ARG A 94 -5.00 -8.32 -16.77
C ARG A 94 -6.40 -7.80 -17.13
N GLU A 95 -7.31 -7.72 -16.15
CA GLU A 95 -8.60 -7.06 -16.34
C GLU A 95 -8.37 -5.56 -16.40
N LYS A 96 -9.07 -4.89 -17.31
CA LYS A 96 -8.89 -3.46 -17.55
C LYS A 96 -9.21 -2.70 -16.27
N TYR A 97 -8.17 -2.07 -15.70
CA TYR A 97 -8.29 -1.15 -14.57
C TYR A 97 -8.86 0.19 -15.05
N GLU A 98 -10.14 0.22 -15.39
CA GLU A 98 -10.81 1.48 -15.71
C GLU A 98 -11.36 2.09 -14.41
N ASP A 99 -11.06 3.37 -14.13
CA ASP A 99 -11.69 4.18 -13.07
C ASP A 99 -11.44 3.72 -11.61
N ASN A 100 -10.32 3.02 -11.36
CA ASN A 100 -9.85 2.76 -10.00
C ASN A 100 -9.27 4.03 -9.37
N GLN A 101 -9.74 4.37 -8.16
CA GLN A 101 -9.21 5.47 -7.36
C GLN A 101 -8.65 4.92 -6.05
N ALA A 102 -7.42 5.32 -5.74
CA ALA A 102 -6.76 4.89 -4.52
C ALA A 102 -5.65 5.86 -4.10
N TYR A 103 -5.42 5.92 -2.79
CA TYR A 103 -4.19 6.44 -2.20
C TYR A 103 -3.22 5.30 -1.98
N SER A 104 -1.94 5.46 -2.30
CA SER A 104 -0.92 4.46 -2.03
C SER A 104 0.32 5.09 -1.44
N LEU A 105 0.58 4.79 -0.17
CA LEU A 105 1.82 5.14 0.52
C LEU A 105 2.82 4.02 0.40
N ILE A 106 4.03 4.36 -0.01
CA ILE A 106 5.07 3.42 -0.40
C ILE A 106 6.33 3.78 0.37
N ILE A 107 6.81 2.83 1.17
CA ILE A 107 7.84 3.10 2.18
C ILE A 107 8.96 2.08 2.00
N HIS A 108 10.13 2.57 1.59
CA HIS A 108 11.34 1.75 1.56
C HIS A 108 11.77 1.42 3.01
N PRO A 109 12.19 0.19 3.34
CA PRO A 109 12.57 -0.18 4.71
C PRO A 109 13.65 0.73 5.32
N HIS A 110 14.58 1.21 4.49
CA HIS A 110 15.58 2.22 4.87
C HIS A 110 14.98 3.52 5.43
N PHE A 111 13.78 3.93 5.02
CA PHE A 111 13.13 5.13 5.56
C PHE A 111 12.78 4.99 7.05
N LEU A 112 12.56 3.75 7.53
CA LEU A 112 12.19 3.46 8.91
C LEU A 112 13.41 3.22 9.81
N GLN A 113 14.63 3.17 9.25
CA GLN A 113 15.84 2.91 10.03
C GLN A 113 16.10 4.04 11.03
N GLY A 114 16.58 3.67 12.22
CA GLY A 114 16.78 4.60 13.33
C GLY A 114 15.54 4.82 14.20
N TYR A 115 14.35 4.39 13.75
CA TYR A 115 13.10 4.55 14.50
C TYR A 115 12.57 3.20 15.03
N PRO A 116 11.90 3.18 16.20
CA PRO A 116 11.27 1.97 16.73
C PRO A 116 10.27 1.32 15.76
N LEU A 117 9.68 2.12 14.87
CA LEU A 117 8.74 1.69 13.85
C LEU A 117 9.25 0.55 12.97
N VAL A 118 10.55 0.47 12.69
CA VAL A 118 11.15 -0.61 11.85
C VAL A 118 10.88 -2.01 12.40
N ASN A 119 10.76 -2.12 13.73
CA ASN A 119 10.44 -3.37 14.41
C ASN A 119 8.94 -3.53 14.61
N LYS A 120 8.27 -2.44 14.99
CA LYS A 120 6.81 -2.42 15.23
C LYS A 120 6.02 -2.81 13.99
N ILE A 121 6.43 -2.33 12.80
CA ILE A 121 5.72 -2.58 11.54
C ILE A 121 5.60 -4.09 11.21
N LYS A 122 6.61 -4.89 11.62
CA LYS A 122 6.64 -6.35 11.41
C LYS A 122 5.65 -7.11 12.30
N GLY A 123 5.24 -6.50 13.42
CA GLY A 123 4.30 -7.10 14.37
C GLY A 123 2.83 -6.94 13.99
N TYR A 124 2.51 -6.15 12.96
CA TYR A 124 1.13 -6.02 12.50
C TYR A 124 0.76 -7.18 11.60
N GLY A 125 -0.21 -7.99 12.06
CA GLY A 125 -0.69 -9.17 11.35
C GLY A 125 -1.20 -8.87 9.94
N PHE A 126 -1.77 -7.69 9.71
CA PHE A 126 -2.34 -7.27 8.42
C PHE A 126 -1.34 -7.16 7.26
N PHE A 127 -0.03 -7.13 7.52
CA PHE A 127 0.99 -7.24 6.47
C PHE A 127 1.22 -8.68 5.99
N SER A 128 0.68 -9.69 6.67
CA SER A 128 0.80 -11.09 6.25
C SER A 128 -0.28 -11.45 5.21
N TYR A 129 0.04 -12.34 4.29
CA TYR A 129 -0.90 -12.87 3.29
C TYR A 129 -2.17 -13.48 3.87
N ALA A 130 -2.13 -13.91 5.14
CA ALA A 130 -3.25 -14.56 5.82
C ALA A 130 -4.34 -13.57 6.27
N SER A 131 -4.11 -12.27 6.09
CA SER A 131 -5.06 -11.21 6.46
C SER A 131 -6.14 -11.13 5.39
N ASN A 132 -7.02 -12.12 5.42
CA ASN A 132 -8.06 -12.36 4.41
C ASN A 132 -9.26 -11.40 4.49
N GLU A 133 -9.23 -10.43 5.40
CA GLU A 133 -10.34 -9.51 5.61
C GLU A 133 -9.99 -8.15 5.03
N ALA A 134 -10.61 -7.82 3.90
CA ALA A 134 -10.65 -6.44 3.43
C ALA A 134 -11.26 -5.60 4.56
N LEU A 135 -10.49 -4.64 5.07
CA LEU A 135 -10.97 -3.73 6.11
C LEU A 135 -12.09 -2.86 5.54
N HIS A 136 -13.34 -3.17 5.87
CA HIS A 136 -14.48 -2.34 5.51
C HIS A 136 -14.60 -1.18 6.50
N LEU A 137 -13.98 -0.06 6.13
CA LEU A 137 -14.03 1.15 6.93
C LEU A 137 -15.40 1.84 6.82
N SER A 138 -15.94 2.29 7.95
CA SER A 138 -17.03 3.26 7.98
C SER A 138 -16.61 4.61 7.39
N GLU A 139 -17.56 5.45 6.99
CA GLU A 139 -17.28 6.77 6.40
C GLU A 139 -16.37 7.64 7.28
N GLN A 140 -16.56 7.60 8.60
CA GLN A 140 -15.71 8.35 9.54
C GLN A 140 -14.27 7.81 9.58
N GLU A 141 -14.11 6.49 9.50
CA GLU A 141 -12.80 5.84 9.47
C GLU A 141 -12.09 6.11 8.14
N LYS A 142 -12.82 6.06 7.02
CA LYS A 142 -12.32 6.48 5.70
C LYS A 142 -11.79 7.93 5.74
N ALA A 143 -12.57 8.86 6.29
CA ALA A 143 -12.17 10.26 6.42
C ALA A 143 -10.92 10.43 7.28
N THR A 144 -10.79 9.64 8.35
CA THR A 144 -9.59 9.65 9.22
C THR A 144 -8.35 9.19 8.45
N ILE A 145 -8.44 8.09 7.71
CA ILE A 145 -7.34 7.57 6.89
C ILE A 145 -6.93 8.56 5.80
N LEU A 146 -7.91 9.16 5.12
CA LEU A 146 -7.66 10.19 4.10
C LEU A 146 -6.97 11.42 4.68
N ALA A 147 -7.39 11.89 5.86
CA ALA A 147 -6.74 13.01 6.53
C ALA A 147 -5.26 12.71 6.81
N ILE A 148 -4.93 11.50 7.26
CA ILE A 148 -3.54 11.12 7.52
C ILE A 148 -2.73 11.08 6.21
N TYR A 149 -3.28 10.53 5.12
CA TYR A 149 -2.60 10.61 3.82
C TYR A 149 -2.38 12.04 3.36
N ASN A 150 -3.36 12.93 3.56
CA ASN A 150 -3.22 14.34 3.20
C ASN A 150 -2.11 15.00 4.03
N PHE A 151 -2.02 14.75 5.33
CA PHE A 151 -0.93 15.30 6.15
C PHE A 151 0.45 14.77 5.74
N ILE A 152 0.54 13.49 5.37
CA ILE A 152 1.80 12.92 4.82
C ILE A 152 2.15 13.58 3.48
N GLY A 153 1.18 13.79 2.61
CA GLY A 153 1.38 14.53 1.36
C GLY A 153 1.79 15.98 1.59
N GLU A 154 1.13 16.62 2.56
CA GLU A 154 1.48 17.86 3.27
C GLU A 154 2.99 18.00 3.44
N GLU A 155 3.49 17.11 4.30
CA GLU A 155 4.86 17.09 4.77
C GLU A 155 5.85 16.70 3.67
N LEU A 156 5.49 15.76 2.78
CA LEU A 156 6.35 15.34 1.67
C LEU A 156 6.60 16.45 0.64
N ASN A 157 5.66 17.38 0.49
CA ASN A 157 5.78 18.52 -0.41
C ASN A 157 6.26 19.80 0.31
N SER A 158 6.54 19.72 1.60
CA SER A 158 7.07 20.81 2.42
C SER A 158 8.62 20.86 2.32
N ARG A 159 9.27 21.61 3.22
CA ARG A 159 10.72 21.62 3.33
C ARG A 159 11.20 20.31 3.97
N LEU A 160 11.65 19.37 3.15
CA LEU A 160 12.21 18.09 3.59
C LEU A 160 13.53 18.28 4.37
N ASP A 161 13.43 18.49 5.67
CA ASP A 161 14.52 18.44 6.63
C ASP A 161 14.34 17.29 7.64
N ASP A 162 15.26 17.16 8.59
CA ASP A 162 15.22 16.09 9.59
C ASP A 162 13.93 16.12 10.43
N PHE A 163 13.33 17.29 10.64
CA PHE A 163 12.05 17.42 11.37
C PHE A 163 10.89 16.87 10.56
N SER A 164 10.87 17.10 9.23
CA SER A 164 9.88 16.48 8.34
C SER A 164 9.96 14.96 8.36
N HIS A 165 11.16 14.38 8.43
CA HIS A 165 11.32 12.93 8.54
C HIS A 165 10.66 12.39 9.83
N GLU A 166 10.93 12.99 10.98
CA GLU A 166 10.32 12.60 12.25
C GLU A 166 8.78 12.72 12.24
N VAL A 167 8.25 13.81 11.68
CA VAL A 167 6.80 14.03 11.53
C VAL A 167 6.17 12.96 10.65
N ILE A 168 6.76 12.63 9.51
CA ILE A 168 6.24 11.59 8.61
C ILE A 168 6.26 10.22 9.31
N ILE A 169 7.31 9.90 10.08
CA ILE A 169 7.36 8.66 10.87
C ILE A 169 6.20 8.60 11.86
N ALA A 170 5.94 9.68 12.60
CA ALA A 170 4.81 9.75 13.53
C ALA A 170 3.46 9.59 12.84
N GLN A 171 3.28 10.17 11.65
CA GLN A 171 2.07 10.01 10.85
C GLN A 171 1.88 8.58 10.32
N ILE A 172 2.96 7.89 9.92
CA ILE A 172 2.90 6.47 9.56
C ILE A 172 2.51 5.62 10.79
N GLU A 173 3.08 5.91 11.97
CA GLU A 173 2.69 5.23 13.20
C GLU A 173 1.21 5.42 13.52
N LEU A 174 0.69 6.63 13.33
CA LEU A 174 -0.72 6.95 13.53
C LEU A 174 -1.60 6.18 12.56
N LEU A 175 -1.23 6.15 11.27
CA LEU A 175 -1.92 5.38 10.24
C LEU A 175 -2.03 3.90 10.61
N LEU A 176 -0.91 3.29 11.00
CA LEU A 176 -0.86 1.87 11.39
C LEU A 176 -1.66 1.59 12.68
N SER A 177 -1.70 2.55 13.60
CA SER A 177 -2.48 2.44 14.84
C SER A 177 -3.98 2.48 14.57
N TYR A 178 -4.44 3.36 13.67
CA TYR A 178 -5.82 3.36 13.20
C TYR A 178 -6.16 2.11 12.40
N ALA A 179 -5.30 1.71 11.47
CA ALA A 179 -5.48 0.46 10.73
C ALA A 179 -5.65 -0.74 11.68
N LYS A 180 -4.82 -0.85 12.72
CA LYS A 180 -4.97 -1.89 13.76
C LYS A 180 -6.28 -1.77 14.52
N ARG A 181 -6.74 -0.56 14.84
CA ARG A 181 -8.01 -0.34 15.55
C ARG A 181 -9.22 -0.75 14.72
N PHE A 182 -9.17 -0.49 13.42
CA PHE A 182 -10.22 -0.85 12.46
C PHE A 182 -10.14 -2.33 12.09
N TYR A 183 -8.97 -2.94 12.23
CA TYR A 183 -8.73 -4.37 12.15
C TYR A 183 -9.28 -5.06 13.40
N LYS A 184 -10.60 -5.21 13.46
CA LYS A 184 -11.27 -6.12 14.38
C LYS A 184 -11.47 -7.45 13.66
N PRO A 185 -10.82 -8.54 14.11
CA PRO A 185 -11.27 -9.88 13.73
C PRO A 185 -12.72 -10.02 14.15
N ASP A 186 -13.57 -10.49 13.24
CA ASP A 186 -14.95 -10.82 13.58
C ASP A 186 -14.93 -11.86 14.74
N PRO A 187 -15.54 -11.59 15.91
CA PRO A 187 -15.61 -12.58 16.98
C PRO A 187 -16.51 -13.78 16.65
N ALA A 188 -17.11 -13.86 15.46
CA ALA A 188 -18.13 -14.84 15.11
C ALA A 188 -17.66 -16.09 14.34
N VAL A 189 -16.40 -16.51 14.44
CA VAL A 189 -15.97 -17.82 13.92
C VAL A 189 -15.02 -18.51 14.90
N GLY A 190 -15.58 -19.03 15.99
CA GLY A 190 -14.79 -19.79 16.95
C GLY A 190 -15.51 -20.12 18.24
N GLU A 191 -16.74 -20.66 18.16
CA GLU A 191 -17.37 -21.44 19.22
C GLU A 191 -18.58 -22.17 18.64
N GLU A 192 -18.33 -23.31 17.97
CA GLU A 192 -19.24 -24.47 17.91
C GLU A 192 -18.40 -25.76 17.87
#